data_AF-A0A7R7HD04-F1
#
_entry.id   AF-A0A7R7HD04-F1
#
_cell.length_a   1.000
_cell.length_b   1.000
_cell.length_c   1.000
_cell.angle_alpha   90.00
_cell.angle_beta   90.00
_cell.angle_gamma   90.00
#
_symmetry.space_group_name_H-M   'P 1'
#
loop_
_entity.id
_entity.type
_entity.pdbx_description
1 polymer ?
#
loop_
_entity_poly.entity_id
_entity_poly.type
_entity_poly.pdbx_seq_one_letter_code
_entity_poly.pdbx_strand_id
1 'polypeptide(L)' 'MLRAPSGATIEEVMSATGWLSHTVRGAIAGALKKKLGLNVTSEKVEGRGRVYRITD' A
#
# COMPACT_ATOMS: atom_id res chain seq x y z
N MET A 1 -2.50 -8.70 -1.49
CA MET A 1 -1.47 -7.70 -1.85
C MET A 1 -0.78 -7.08 -0.64
N LEU A 2 -1.38 -6.13 0.10
CA LEU A 2 -0.67 -5.45 1.20
C LEU A 2 -0.36 -6.33 2.41
N ARG A 3 -1.19 -7.35 2.67
CA ARG A 3 -0.93 -8.39 3.69
C ARG A 3 0.01 -9.51 3.20
N ALA A 4 0.40 -9.49 1.92
CA ALA A 4 1.36 -10.48 1.43
C ALA A 4 2.75 -10.18 2.01
N PRO A 5 3.61 -11.18 2.25
CA PRO A 5 4.96 -10.97 2.77
C PRO A 5 5.79 -9.98 1.93
N SER A 6 5.60 -10.02 0.60
CA SER A 6 6.26 -9.13 -0.34
C SER A 6 5.73 -7.69 -0.32
N GLY A 7 4.60 -7.42 0.33
CA GLY A 7 3.86 -6.16 0.22
C GLY A 7 3.47 -5.81 -1.22
N ALA A 8 3.06 -4.55 -1.40
CA ALA A 8 2.73 -4.02 -2.72
C ALA A 8 3.23 -2.60 -2.95
N THR A 9 3.59 -2.26 -4.18
CA THR A 9 3.82 -0.89 -4.61
C THR A 9 2.50 -0.20 -4.94
N ILE A 10 2.52 1.12 -5.07
CA ILE A 10 1.34 1.87 -5.54
C ILE A 10 0.96 1.44 -6.96
N GLU A 11 1.94 1.26 -7.86
CA GLU A 11 1.70 0.85 -9.25
C GLU A 11 1.03 -0.52 -9.34
N GLU A 12 1.47 -1.48 -8.53
CA GLU A 12 0.84 -2.80 -8.48
C GLU A 12 -0.60 -2.72 -7.98
N VAL A 13 -0.88 -1.87 -6.98
CA VAL A 13 -2.25 -1.65 -6.50
C VAL A 13 -3.10 -0.92 -7.54
N MET A 14 -2.54 0.07 -8.25
CA MET A 14 -3.21 0.74 -9.36
C MET A 14 -3.58 -0.26 -10.46
N SER A 15 -2.64 -1.11 -10.86
CA SER A 15 -2.87 -2.16 -11.86
C SER A 15 -3.98 -3.13 -11.44
N ALA A 16 -4.00 -3.55 -10.18
CA ALA A 16 -4.99 -4.48 -9.66
C ALA A 16 -6.40 -3.88 -9.46
N THR A 17 -6.50 -2.56 -9.22
CA THR A 17 -7.77 -1.90 -8.84
C THR A 17 -8.32 -0.95 -9.90
N GLY A 18 -7.51 -0.55 -10.88
CA GLY A 18 -7.81 0.54 -11.81
C GLY A 18 -7.80 1.93 -11.16
N TRP A 19 -7.40 2.05 -9.90
CA TRP A 19 -7.36 3.33 -9.21
C TRP A 19 -6.18 4.18 -9.64
N LEU A 20 -6.36 5.51 -9.55
CA LEU A 20 -5.26 6.45 -9.70
C LEU A 20 -4.36 6.47 -8.47
N SER A 21 -3.13 6.92 -8.65
CA SER A 21 -2.10 6.95 -7.59
C SER A 21 -2.54 7.69 -6.33
N HIS A 22 -3.25 8.82 -6.47
CA HIS A 22 -3.75 9.61 -5.35
C HIS A 22 -4.88 8.90 -4.59
N THR A 23 -5.74 8.14 -5.28
CA THR A 23 -6.80 7.34 -4.67
C THR A 23 -6.19 6.21 -3.85
N VAL A 24 -5.18 5.51 -4.38
CA VAL A 24 -4.45 4.46 -3.66
C VAL A 24 -3.81 5.03 -2.39
N ARG A 25 -3.12 6.17 -2.49
CA ARG A 25 -2.51 6.85 -1.32
C ARG A 25 -3.56 7.25 -0.29
N GLY A 26 -4.68 7.80 -0.75
CA GLY A 26 -5.82 8.17 0.10
C GLY A 26 -6.42 6.97 0.83
N ALA A 27 -6.59 5.84 0.16
CA ALA A 27 -7.08 4.60 0.75
C ALA A 27 -6.11 4.07 1.83
N ILE A 28 -4.80 4.06 1.56
CA ILE A 28 -3.79 3.62 2.52
C ILE A 28 -3.78 4.52 3.77
N ALA A 29 -3.74 5.84 3.60
CA ALA A 29 -3.66 6.76 4.73
C ALA A 29 -4.99 6.88 5.50
N GLY A 30 -6.10 6.99 4.78
CA GLY A 30 -7.42 7.24 5.34
C GLY A 30 -8.12 5.97 5.79
N ALA A 31 -8.41 5.06 4.85
CA ALA A 31 -9.19 3.87 5.15
C ALA A 31 -8.38 2.86 5.99
N LEU A 32 -7.15 2.53 5.57
CA LEU A 32 -6.38 1.48 6.23
C LEU A 32 -5.76 1.95 7.55
N LYS A 33 -4.95 3.03 7.53
CA LYS A 33 -4.29 3.52 8.75
C LYS A 33 -5.28 4.18 9.72
N LYS A 34 -6.00 5.21 9.28
CA LYS A 34 -6.81 6.04 10.19
C LYS A 34 -8.11 5.38 10.61
N LYS A 35 -8.89 4.84 9.67
CA LYS A 35 -10.23 4.30 9.96
C LYS A 35 -10.18 2.88 10.54
N LEU A 36 -9.37 2.00 9.95
CA LEU A 36 -9.26 0.60 10.39
C LEU A 36 -8.15 0.37 11.42
N GLY A 37 -7.34 1.38 11.73
CA GLY A 37 -6.26 1.26 12.72
C GLY A 37 -5.15 0.29 12.32
N LEU A 38 -5.04 -0.06 11.03
CA LEU A 38 -4.05 -1.04 10.59
C LEU A 38 -2.65 -0.44 10.61
N ASN A 39 -1.69 -1.20 11.12
CA ASN A 39 -0.30 -0.83 11.07
C ASN A 39 0.24 -1.08 9.65
N VAL A 40 0.25 -0.02 8.84
CA VAL A 40 0.79 -0.04 7.48
C VAL A 40 2.19 0.56 7.46
N THR A 41 3.18 -0.28 7.20
CA THR A 41 4.58 0.10 7.02
C THR A 41 4.87 0.42 5.56
N SER A 42 5.94 1.18 5.32
CA SER A 42 6.43 1.45 3.97
C SER A 42 7.95 1.44 3.93
N GLU A 43 8.51 0.82 2.92
CA GLU A 43 9.95 0.61 2.76
C GLU A 43 10.36 0.93 1.33
N LYS A 44 11.54 1.51 1.14
CA LYS A 44 12.11 1.68 -0.21
C LYS A 44 12.89 0.40 -0.53
N VAL A 45 12.43 -0.33 -1.54
CA VAL A 45 13.10 -1.52 -2.06
C VAL A 45 13.81 -1.12 -3.35
N GLU A 46 15.11 -1.40 -3.42
CA GLU A 46 15.90 -1.14 -4.62
C GLU A 46 15.31 -1.90 -5.83
N GLY A 47 15.22 -1.24 -6.98
CA GLY A 47 14.63 -1.81 -8.20
C GLY A 47 13.09 -1.94 -8.24
N ARG A 48 12.39 -1.92 -7.10
CA ARG A 48 10.90 -2.03 -7.03
C ARG A 48 10.20 -0.75 -6.55
N GLY A 49 10.95 0.20 -6.02
CA GLY A 49 10.40 1.45 -5.49
C GLY A 49 9.82 1.28 -4.08
N ARG A 50 8.80 2.06 -3.74
CA ARG A 50 8.23 2.04 -2.38
C ARG A 50 7.18 0.96 -2.25
N VAL A 51 7.42 0.02 -1.35
CA VAL A 51 6.53 -1.10 -1.01
C VAL A 51 5.81 -0.80 0.30
N TYR A 52 4.51 -1.09 0.33
CA TYR A 52 3.64 -0.96 1.49
C TYR A 52 3.23 -2.34 2.00
N ARG A 53 3.23 -2.55 3.31
CA ARG A 53 2.80 -3.78 3.98
C ARG A 53 1.87 -3.48 5.15
N ILE A 54 0.86 -4.32 5.35
CA ILE A 54 0.13 -4.39 6.62
C ILE A 54 0.84 -5.43 7.48
N THR A 55 1.32 -5.00 8.65
CA THR A 55 1.95 -5.86 9.65
C THR A 55 1.06 -5.85 10.88
N ASP A 56 0.45 -6.98 11.25
CA ASP A 56 -0.21 -7.11 12.55
C ASP A 56 0.83 -7.17 13.68
#